data_AF-A0A920QGJ8-F1
#
_entry.id   AF-A0A920QGJ8-F1
#
_cell.length_a   1.000
_cell.length_b   1.000
_cell.length_c   1.000
_cell.angle_alpha   90.00
_cell.angle_beta   90.00
_cell.angle_gamma   90.00
#
_symmetry.space_group_name_H-M   'P 1'
#
loop_
_entity.id
_entity.type
_entity.pdbx_description
1 polymer ?
#
loop_
_entity_poly.entity_id
_entity_poly.type
_entity_poly.pdbx_seq_one_letter_code
_entity_poly.pdbx_strand_id
1 'polypeptide(L)' 'MGHVDHGKTTLTAAITKVLGLQGLAEATDFDEIDKAPEEKERGITIATAHIE' A
#
# COMPACT_ATOMS: atom_id res chain seq x y z
N MET A 1 3.05 5.29 8.97
CA MET A 1 2.68 6.62 9.51
C MET A 1 3.63 7.68 8.95
N GLY A 2 3.16 8.90 8.68
CA GLY A 2 3.94 9.99 8.07
C GLY A 2 3.04 11.00 7.32
N HIS A 3 3.59 12.17 6.94
CA HIS A 3 2.84 13.26 6.28
C HIS A 3 2.10 12.78 5.01
N VAL A 4 0.97 13.41 4.67
CA VAL A 4 0.20 13.09 3.45
C VAL A 4 1.07 13.32 2.20
N ASP A 5 0.80 12.60 1.12
CA ASP A 5 1.55 12.66 -0.16
C ASP A 5 3.04 12.28 -0.13
N HIS A 6 3.60 11.89 1.01
CA HIS A 6 4.97 11.37 1.11
C HIS A 6 5.13 9.93 0.58
N GLY A 7 4.22 9.45 -0.25
CA GLY A 7 4.36 8.16 -0.96
C GLY A 7 4.31 6.90 -0.08
N LYS A 8 3.67 6.94 1.09
CA LYS A 8 3.60 5.80 2.02
C LYS A 8 2.98 4.55 1.37
N THR A 9 1.87 4.73 0.66
CA THR A 9 1.15 3.65 -0.05
C THR A 9 1.99 3.08 -1.18
N THR A 10 2.64 3.95 -1.96
CA THR A 10 3.57 3.57 -3.03
C THR A 10 4.77 2.79 -2.48
N LEU A 11 5.29 3.20 -1.31
CA LEU A 11 6.38 2.52 -0.63
C LEU A 11 5.96 1.12 -0.17
N THR A 12 4.77 0.98 0.43
CA THR A 12 4.26 -0.33 0.86
C THR A 12 4.09 -1.30 -0.32
N ALA A 13 3.49 -0.86 -1.43
CA ALA A 13 3.36 -1.68 -2.64
C ALA A 13 4.73 -2.07 -3.26
N ALA A 14 5.72 -1.17 -3.20
CA ALA A 14 7.06 -1.48 -3.67
C ALA A 14 7.77 -2.52 -2.78
N ILE A 15 7.57 -2.46 -1.46
CA ILE A 15 8.15 -3.43 -0.51
C ILE A 15 7.58 -4.83 -0.74
N THR A 16 6.25 -4.97 -0.80
CA THR A 16 5.60 -6.27 -1.02
C THR A 16 6.00 -6.88 -2.35
N LYS A 17 6.10 -6.06 -3.41
CA LYS A 17 6.58 -6.49 -4.72
C LYS A 17 8.02 -7.02 -4.69
N VAL A 18 8.94 -6.30 -4.04
CA VAL A 18 10.35 -6.73 -3.95
C VAL A 18 10.51 -7.99 -3.12
N LEU A 19 9.79 -8.10 -1.99
CA LEU A 19 9.81 -9.29 -1.15
C LEU A 19 9.13 -10.50 -1.82
N GLY A 20 8.08 -10.26 -2.60
CA GLY A 20 7.42 -11.31 -3.38
C GLY A 20 8.29 -11.88 -4.49
N LEU A 21 9.14 -11.05 -5.13
CA LEU A 21 10.16 -11.55 -6.06
C LEU A 21 11.19 -12.47 -5.38
N GLN A 22 11.38 -12.34 -4.07
CA GLN A 22 12.26 -13.19 -3.27
C GLN A 22 11.53 -14.39 -2.63
N GLY A 23 10.22 -14.52 -2.85
CA GLY A 23 9.39 -15.57 -2.24
C GLY A 23 9.18 -15.39 -0.74
N LEU A 24 9.37 -14.16 -0.21
CA LEU A 24 9.29 -13.84 1.22
C LEU A 24 7.97 -13.17 1.62
N ALA A 25 7.14 -12.75 0.66
CA ALA A 25 5.85 -12.11 0.89
C ALA A 25 4.92 -12.31 -0.32
N GLU A 26 3.61 -12.10 -0.16
CA GLU A 26 2.72 -11.95 -1.30
C GLU A 26 2.83 -10.51 -1.85
N ALA A 27 2.88 -10.36 -3.17
CA ALA A 27 2.89 -9.04 -3.78
C ALA A 27 1.50 -8.41 -3.61
N THR A 28 1.44 -7.20 -3.07
CA THR A 28 0.19 -6.46 -2.87
C THR A 28 0.21 -5.19 -3.69
N ASP A 29 -0.79 -5.02 -4.55
CA ASP A 29 -0.89 -3.86 -5.43
C ASP A 29 -1.36 -2.62 -4.67
N PHE A 30 -1.01 -1.44 -5.20
CA PHE A 30 -1.37 -0.15 -4.61
C PHE A 30 -2.89 -0.03 -4.35
N ASP A 31 -3.69 -0.49 -5.32
CA ASP A 31 -5.16 -0.46 -5.28
C ASP A 31 -5.76 -1.40 -4.23
N GLU A 32 -4.95 -2.33 -3.70
CA GLU A 32 -5.31 -3.22 -2.60
C GLU A 32 -4.88 -2.66 -1.24
N ILE A 33 -4.10 -1.57 -1.19
CA ILE A 33 -3.72 -0.91 0.06
C ILE A 33 -4.74 0.19 0.39
N ASP A 34 -5.09 1.01 -0.60
CA ASP A 34 -6.16 2.01 -0.47
C ASP A 34 -7.50 1.38 -0.88
N LYS A 35 -8.08 0.54 -0.02
CA LYS A 35 -9.27 -0.27 -0.36
C LYS A 35 -10.57 0.53 -0.37
N ALA A 36 -10.69 1.60 0.42
CA ALA A 36 -11.95 2.32 0.52
C ALA A 36 -12.18 3.20 -0.73
N PRO A 37 -13.41 3.27 -1.26
CA PRO A 37 -13.73 4.13 -2.41
C PRO A 37 -13.28 5.58 -2.20
N GLU A 38 -13.47 6.10 -0.99
CA GLU A 38 -13.10 7.47 -0.61
C GLU A 38 -11.59 7.68 -0.52
N GLU A 39 -10.82 6.62 -0.25
CA GLU A 39 -9.35 6.65 -0.22
C GLU A 39 -8.78 6.66 -1.65
N LYS A 40 -9.34 5.84 -2.54
CA LYS A 40 -8.95 5.80 -3.96
C LYS A 40 -9.23 7.11 -4.67
N GLU A 41 -10.41 7.71 -4.44
CA GLU A 41 -10.77 8.98 -5.06
C GLU A 41 -9.89 10.14 -4.57
N ARG A 42 -9.34 10.04 -3.36
CA ARG A 42 -8.57 11.12 -2.73
C ARG A 42 -7.07 10.86 -2.71
N GLY A 43 -6.61 9.68 -3.09
CA GLY A 43 -5.20 9.28 -3.09
C GLY A 43 -4.57 9.27 -1.70
N ILE A 44 -5.35 9.02 -0.65
CA ILE A 44 -4.88 9.04 0.74
C ILE A 44 -5.30 7.78 1.49
N THR A 45 -4.38 7.24 2.28
CA THR A 45 -4.68 6.15 3.23
C THR A 45 -5.23 6.72 4.53
N ILE A 46 -6.44 6.34 4.90
CA ILE A 46 -7.15 6.76 6.12
C ILE A 46 -7.21 5.59 7.12
N ALA A 47 -7.44 4.38 6.65
CA ALA A 47 -7.50 3.16 7.43
C ALA A 47 -6.15 2.43 7.48
N THR A 48 -5.90 1.71 8.57
CA THR A 48 -4.75 0.80 8.66
C THR A 48 -5.01 -0.43 7.78
N ALA A 49 -4.20 -0.63 6.74
CA ALA A 49 -4.22 -1.83 5.92
C ALA A 49 -3.39 -2.96 6.58
N HIS A 50 -3.98 -4.15 6.70
CA HIS A 50 -3.27 -5.38 7.06
C HIS A 50 -2.83 -6.08 5.76
N ILE A 51 -1.54 -6.37 5.66
CA ILE A 51 -0.88 -6.95 4.48
C ILE A 51 -0.14 -8.21 4.96
N GLU A 52 -0.35 -9.35 4.30
CA GLU A 52 0.26 -10.65 4.62
C GLU A 52 1.27 -11.09 3.56
#